data_AF-A0AAV9S4H4-F1
#
_entry.id   AF-A0AAV9S4H4-F1
#
_cell.length_a   1.000
_cell.length_b   1.000
_cell.length_c   1.000
_cell.angle_alpha   90.00
_cell.angle_beta   90.00
_cell.angle_gamma   90.00
#
_symmetry.space_group_name_H-M   'P 1'
#
loop_
_entity.id
_entity.type
_entity.pdbx_description
1 polymer ?
#
loop_
_entity_poly.entity_id
_entity_poly.type
_entity_poly.pdbx_seq_one_letter_code
_entity_poly.pdbx_strand_id
1 'polypeptide(L)'
;MSTTKTEWGNSAASFESHQQGSSGSSKASAAEGSNEAIREKYAHYRDAKNHREKQKKCPQLKKKSLSTEEIETRSNSLKLFDTLKCDPEAFYSHMTKYVLPTVEGSDLGRLLYFYTLLDAAGCEPYVTTIIKPDSHIKLLKKLRAVAKGVNYRKLTDESSDPLATLQLVLTSQNVLSISKLSNRLPLPGGGRSTVSPSAVHAVWLQKLFWKGDPQLLKRPPQSDHDYLHAYDTCAKYLDRLVPADAIHFLDSITFSPDAAKNLSVQARLEMIKRASKVLRQLAEKSRKKASDNSGEQEGTDPTGMTFDEALAHLQQSQAHLNTLSHAFILSLKDSQQEQQQRYSQRYDLSRSERSKICELAVTMATDGHPLEQIKELLRVAVGPLDLSVKTVFQEAVQRVVAALSGDQNALTNYPQPLRVLEGVVTSVHNNVQSGDSTVTSDDLLAWLRPFCGDASLPVRPRIDVLQILESNFSLIDSDVRLLLLYRTQAVLKDREPED
;
A
#
# COMPACT_ATOMS: atom_id res chain seq x y z
N MET A 1 22.29 -61.50 -9.57
CA MET A 1 20.84 -61.25 -9.38
C MET A 1 20.52 -61.66 -7.94
N SER A 2 21.14 -61.00 -6.94
CA SER A 2 20.86 -59.64 -6.43
C SER A 2 19.56 -59.63 -5.61
N THR A 3 19.61 -60.12 -4.36
CA THR A 3 19.98 -59.44 -3.07
C THR A 3 18.73 -58.84 -2.39
N THR A 4 18.00 -59.60 -1.55
CA THR A 4 18.13 -59.82 -0.06
C THR A 4 17.69 -58.60 0.77
N LYS A 5 16.56 -58.64 1.52
CA LYS A 5 16.35 -59.20 2.90
C LYS A 5 17.43 -58.74 3.89
N THR A 6 17.13 -58.14 5.06
CA THR A 6 16.53 -58.72 6.30
C THR A 6 16.21 -57.55 7.27
N GLU A 7 15.06 -57.46 7.92
CA GLU A 7 14.58 -58.09 9.18
C GLU A 7 15.27 -57.69 10.52
N TRP A 8 14.43 -57.10 11.38
CA TRP A 8 14.22 -57.35 12.83
C TRP A 8 15.26 -56.95 13.89
N GLY A 9 14.76 -56.27 14.93
CA GLY A 9 14.90 -56.78 16.31
C GLY A 9 15.55 -55.87 17.35
N ASN A 10 14.76 -55.56 18.40
CA ASN A 10 15.10 -55.56 19.84
C ASN A 10 16.26 -54.69 20.37
N SER A 11 15.99 -53.74 21.26
CA SER A 11 15.76 -53.90 22.71
C SER A 11 17.06 -53.76 23.52
N ALA A 12 17.15 -52.61 24.20
CA ALA A 12 17.56 -52.36 25.58
C ALA A 12 18.85 -52.97 26.18
N ALA A 13 19.45 -52.11 27.03
CA ALA A 13 20.38 -52.37 28.14
C ALA A 13 21.87 -52.47 27.77
N SER A 14 22.83 -51.98 28.54
CA SER A 14 22.89 -51.09 29.73
C SER A 14 24.38 -50.94 30.07
N PHE A 15 24.67 -50.10 31.09
CA PHE A 15 25.88 -50.04 31.93
C PHE A 15 27.09 -49.30 31.34
N GLU A 16 27.79 -48.41 32.06
CA GLU A 16 27.60 -47.65 33.31
C GLU A 16 28.95 -46.96 33.56
N SER A 17 28.98 -45.73 34.08
CA SER A 17 29.71 -45.42 35.33
C SER A 17 29.69 -43.93 35.66
N HIS A 18 29.04 -43.64 36.80
CA HIS A 18 29.32 -42.65 37.86
C HIS A 18 29.69 -41.19 37.48
N GLN A 19 29.03 -40.17 38.03
CA GLN A 19 29.09 -39.83 39.47
C GLN A 19 27.90 -38.98 39.97
N GLN A 20 27.71 -39.03 41.28
CA GLN A 20 26.59 -38.54 42.12
C GLN A 20 26.46 -37.01 42.24
N GLY A 21 25.22 -36.54 42.50
CA GLY A 21 24.99 -35.42 43.44
C GLY A 21 23.85 -34.44 43.12
N SER A 22 22.83 -34.41 43.99
CA SER A 22 21.85 -33.33 44.23
C SER A 22 20.51 -33.37 43.47
N SER A 23 19.55 -34.12 44.03
CA SER A 23 18.11 -33.99 43.78
C SER A 23 17.42 -33.43 45.02
N GLY A 24 16.77 -32.26 44.91
CA GLY A 24 15.88 -31.78 45.97
C GLY A 24 15.50 -30.30 45.88
N SER A 25 14.86 -29.86 44.79
CA SER A 25 14.19 -28.54 44.79
C SER A 25 13.16 -28.30 43.68
N SER A 26 13.06 -29.11 42.62
CA SER A 26 12.32 -28.69 41.41
C SER A 26 10.91 -29.27 41.23
N LYS A 27 10.40 -30.13 42.13
CA LYS A 27 9.05 -30.71 42.00
C LYS A 27 7.96 -30.06 42.86
N ALA A 28 8.32 -29.23 43.84
CA ALA A 28 7.34 -28.50 44.65
C ALA A 28 6.81 -27.24 43.93
N SER A 29 7.66 -26.49 43.23
CA SER A 29 7.25 -25.22 42.59
C SER A 29 6.34 -25.42 41.36
N ALA A 30 6.46 -26.54 40.66
CA ALA A 30 5.60 -26.86 39.52
C ALA A 30 4.16 -27.24 39.94
N ALA A 31 3.99 -27.83 41.13
CA ALA A 31 2.68 -28.19 41.67
C ALA A 31 1.96 -27.00 42.31
N GLU A 32 2.70 -26.06 42.91
CA GLU A 32 2.15 -24.80 43.44
C GLU A 32 1.71 -23.86 42.32
N GLY A 33 2.52 -23.69 41.26
CA GLY A 33 2.15 -22.84 40.12
C GLY A 33 0.90 -23.30 39.37
N SER A 34 0.63 -24.62 39.35
CA SER A 34 -0.58 -25.18 38.72
C SER A 34 -1.84 -24.98 39.58
N ASN A 35 -1.71 -25.03 40.91
CA ASN A 35 -2.82 -24.76 41.84
C ASN A 35 -3.17 -23.26 41.92
N GLU A 36 -2.19 -22.37 41.79
CA GLU A 36 -2.38 -20.92 41.70
C GLU A 36 -3.20 -20.56 40.43
N ALA A 37 -2.82 -21.12 39.28
CA ALA A 37 -3.50 -20.89 38.00
C ALA A 37 -4.94 -21.42 37.97
N ILE A 38 -5.21 -22.51 38.68
CA ILE A 38 -6.58 -23.05 38.83
C ILE A 38 -7.41 -22.17 39.77
N ARG A 39 -6.82 -21.65 40.86
CA ARG A 39 -7.48 -20.70 41.77
C ARG A 39 -7.80 -19.37 41.08
N GLU A 40 -6.89 -18.84 40.27
CA GLU A 40 -7.13 -17.64 39.48
C GLU A 40 -8.23 -17.85 38.44
N LYS A 41 -8.24 -18.98 37.73
CA LYS A 41 -9.33 -19.31 36.80
C LYS A 41 -10.69 -19.45 37.51
N TYR A 42 -10.73 -20.04 38.69
CA TYR A 42 -11.97 -20.15 39.48
C TYR A 42 -12.43 -18.80 40.06
N ALA A 43 -11.50 -17.91 40.45
CA ALA A 43 -11.83 -16.54 40.86
C ALA A 43 -12.40 -15.73 39.69
N HIS A 44 -11.76 -15.82 38.52
CA HIS A 44 -12.21 -15.12 37.31
C HIS A 44 -13.58 -15.62 36.82
N TYR A 45 -13.88 -16.91 36.99
CA TYR A 45 -15.19 -17.49 36.66
C TYR A 45 -16.28 -17.09 37.67
N ARG A 46 -15.93 -16.98 38.96
CA ARG A 46 -16.83 -16.52 40.03
C ARG A 46 -17.16 -15.03 39.86
N ASP A 47 -16.18 -14.23 39.47
CA ASP A 47 -16.36 -12.80 39.17
C ASP A 47 -17.14 -12.57 37.87
N ALA A 48 -16.90 -13.38 36.82
CA ALA A 48 -17.69 -13.32 35.59
C ALA A 48 -19.15 -13.75 35.83
N LYS A 49 -19.39 -14.75 36.69
CA LYS A 49 -20.74 -15.16 37.09
C LYS A 49 -21.45 -14.10 37.94
N ASN A 50 -20.74 -13.48 38.89
CA ASN A 50 -21.24 -12.34 39.65
C ASN A 50 -21.51 -11.10 38.78
N HIS A 51 -20.71 -10.87 37.73
CA HIS A 51 -20.91 -9.78 36.78
C HIS A 51 -22.11 -10.04 35.85
N ARG A 52 -22.35 -11.30 35.43
CA ARG A 52 -23.54 -11.72 34.68
C ARG A 52 -24.81 -11.70 35.54
N GLU A 53 -24.72 -12.06 36.83
CA GLU A 53 -25.85 -11.95 37.76
C GLU A 53 -26.14 -10.50 38.16
N LYS A 54 -25.13 -9.62 38.29
CA LYS A 54 -25.32 -8.17 38.45
C LYS A 54 -25.92 -7.51 37.21
N GLN A 55 -25.60 -7.98 36.01
CA GLN A 55 -26.27 -7.53 34.77
C GLN A 55 -27.70 -8.06 34.62
N LYS A 56 -28.04 -9.22 35.21
CA LYS A 56 -29.42 -9.76 35.21
C LYS A 56 -30.31 -9.20 36.34
N LYS A 57 -29.74 -8.64 37.41
CA LYS A 57 -30.48 -8.12 38.58
C LYS A 57 -30.73 -6.59 38.61
N CYS A 58 -30.38 -5.85 37.56
CA CYS A 58 -30.70 -4.42 37.45
C CYS A 58 -31.54 -4.11 36.19
N PRO A 59 -32.88 -4.27 36.24
CA PRO A 59 -33.75 -3.97 35.09
C PRO A 59 -34.01 -2.48 34.85
N GLN A 60 -33.30 -1.53 35.50
CA GLN A 60 -33.72 -0.11 35.55
C GLN A 60 -32.66 0.95 35.21
N LEU A 61 -31.51 0.61 34.62
CA LEU A 61 -30.57 1.60 34.10
C LEU A 61 -30.07 1.26 32.70
N LYS A 62 -31.00 1.00 31.77
CA LYS A 62 -30.80 1.51 30.41
C LYS A 62 -30.91 3.03 30.53
N LYS A 63 -29.77 3.70 30.76
CA LYS A 63 -29.68 5.16 30.63
C LYS A 63 -30.19 5.46 29.22
N LYS A 64 -31.43 5.96 29.08
CA LYS A 64 -31.93 6.47 27.81
C LYS A 64 -30.88 7.48 27.36
N SER A 65 -30.21 7.20 26.26
CA SER A 65 -29.36 8.19 25.61
C SER A 65 -30.29 9.33 25.24
N LEU A 66 -30.16 10.46 25.93
CA LEU A 66 -30.97 11.64 25.65
C LEU A 66 -30.78 12.05 24.18
N SER A 67 -31.85 12.47 23.53
CA SER A 67 -31.77 13.06 22.19
C SER A 67 -31.00 14.39 22.27
N THR A 68 -30.45 14.84 21.14
CA THR A 68 -29.76 16.15 21.07
C THR A 68 -30.67 17.29 21.53
N GLU A 69 -31.97 17.23 21.19
CA GLU A 69 -32.97 18.23 21.58
C GLU A 69 -33.29 18.20 23.09
N GLU A 70 -33.34 17.01 23.71
CA GLU A 70 -33.51 16.88 25.15
C GLU A 70 -32.30 17.42 25.92
N ILE A 71 -31.08 17.19 25.40
CA ILE A 71 -29.84 17.75 25.96
C ILE A 71 -29.85 19.27 25.86
N GLU A 72 -30.20 19.81 24.70
CA GLU A 72 -30.27 21.26 24.47
C GLU A 72 -31.31 21.93 25.39
N THR A 73 -32.52 21.36 25.46
CA THR A 73 -33.60 21.84 26.33
C THR A 73 -33.17 21.85 27.79
N ARG A 74 -32.54 20.76 28.25
CA ARG A 74 -32.06 20.66 29.63
C ARG A 74 -30.93 21.65 29.92
N SER A 75 -29.98 21.80 28.99
CA SER A 75 -28.89 22.77 29.10
C SER A 75 -29.40 24.19 29.27
N ASN A 76 -30.38 24.57 28.43
CA ASN A 76 -31.03 25.87 28.47
C ASN A 76 -31.83 26.08 29.77
N SER A 77 -32.63 25.08 30.18
CA SER A 77 -33.45 25.18 31.40
C SER A 77 -32.62 25.37 32.67
N LEU A 78 -31.42 24.78 32.71
CA LEU A 78 -30.51 24.84 33.86
C LEU A 78 -29.52 26.01 33.77
N LYS A 79 -29.56 26.80 32.68
CA LYS A 79 -28.59 27.88 32.39
C LYS A 79 -27.12 27.43 32.52
N LEU A 80 -26.84 26.16 32.24
CA LEU A 80 -25.50 25.57 32.43
C LEU A 80 -24.44 26.33 31.64
N PHE A 81 -24.82 26.84 30.47
CA PHE A 81 -23.92 27.56 29.60
C PHE A 81 -23.39 28.87 30.20
N ASP A 82 -24.17 29.55 31.04
CA ASP A 82 -23.73 30.79 31.70
C ASP A 82 -22.58 30.56 32.67
N THR A 83 -22.52 29.38 33.28
CA THR A 83 -21.41 28.95 34.15
C THR A 83 -20.24 28.43 33.33
N LEU A 84 -20.50 27.65 32.28
CA LEU A 84 -19.44 26.98 31.50
C LEU A 84 -18.61 27.96 30.66
N LYS A 85 -19.18 29.09 30.23
CA LYS A 85 -18.45 30.13 29.48
C LYS A 85 -17.49 30.97 30.33
N CYS A 86 -17.50 30.85 31.66
CA CYS A 86 -16.61 31.60 32.55
C CYS A 86 -15.13 31.17 32.43
N ASP A 87 -14.87 29.95 31.96
CA ASP A 87 -13.52 29.41 31.69
C ASP A 87 -13.52 28.64 30.36
N PRO A 88 -13.33 29.34 29.23
CA PRO A 88 -13.39 28.72 27.91
C PRO A 88 -12.30 27.67 27.65
N GLU A 89 -11.14 27.77 28.30
CA GLU A 89 -10.02 26.83 28.14
C GLU A 89 -10.32 25.49 28.82
N ALA A 90 -10.75 25.53 30.08
CA ALA A 90 -11.15 24.33 30.81
C ALA A 90 -12.36 23.67 30.15
N PHE A 91 -13.32 24.47 29.67
CA PHE A 91 -14.48 23.96 28.94
C PHE A 91 -14.07 23.24 27.65
N TYR A 92 -13.23 23.86 26.82
CA TYR A 92 -12.72 23.24 25.59
C TYR A 92 -11.97 21.93 25.86
N SER A 93 -11.09 21.94 26.87
CA SER A 93 -10.30 20.76 27.27
C SER A 93 -11.20 19.60 27.71
N HIS A 94 -12.23 19.88 28.51
CA HIS A 94 -13.20 18.88 28.97
C HIS A 94 -14.04 18.33 27.81
N MET A 95 -14.57 19.22 26.97
CA MET A 95 -15.41 18.87 25.83
C MET A 95 -14.65 17.97 24.84
N THR A 96 -13.41 18.31 24.54
CA THR A 96 -12.56 17.54 23.61
C THR A 96 -12.15 16.19 24.20
N LYS A 97 -11.77 16.15 25.49
CA LYS A 97 -11.26 14.92 26.12
C LYS A 97 -12.35 13.90 26.48
N TYR A 98 -13.52 14.36 26.92
CA TYR A 98 -14.54 13.48 27.49
C TYR A 98 -15.85 13.45 26.71
N VAL A 99 -16.24 14.54 26.06
CA VAL A 99 -17.54 14.62 25.38
C VAL A 99 -17.44 14.19 23.92
N LEU A 100 -16.53 14.79 23.14
CA LEU A 100 -16.35 14.50 21.71
C LEU A 100 -16.16 13.00 21.41
N PRO A 101 -15.37 12.21 22.18
CA PRO A 101 -15.21 10.78 21.93
C PRO A 101 -16.51 9.99 22.04
N THR A 102 -17.48 10.47 22.82
CA THR A 102 -18.79 9.82 23.02
C THR A 102 -19.79 10.14 21.92
N VAL A 103 -19.50 11.10 21.04
CA VAL A 103 -20.36 11.47 19.91
C VAL A 103 -19.97 10.64 18.69
N GLU A 104 -20.94 9.93 18.12
CA GLU A 104 -20.76 9.18 16.88
C GLU A 104 -20.41 10.13 15.72
N GLY A 105 -19.43 9.75 14.91
CA GLY A 105 -18.94 10.60 13.82
C GLY A 105 -19.97 10.89 12.72
N SER A 106 -21.00 10.05 12.60
CA SER A 106 -22.12 10.22 11.66
C SER A 106 -23.31 11.00 12.24
N ASP A 107 -23.33 11.28 13.55
CA ASP A 107 -24.37 12.09 14.18
C ASP A 107 -24.09 13.59 13.97
N LEU A 108 -24.39 14.05 12.75
CA LEU A 108 -24.16 15.44 12.34
C LEU A 108 -24.95 16.44 13.20
N GLY A 109 -26.08 16.03 13.80
CA GLY A 109 -26.90 16.88 14.66
C GLY A 109 -26.20 17.14 15.99
N ARG A 110 -25.72 16.08 16.64
CA ARG A 110 -24.99 16.18 17.90
C ARG A 110 -23.62 16.82 17.76
N LEU A 111 -22.92 16.57 16.65
CA LEU A 111 -21.68 17.28 16.32
C LEU A 111 -21.93 18.77 16.07
N LEU A 112 -23.01 19.13 15.38
CA LEU A 112 -23.37 20.54 15.16
C LEU A 112 -23.62 21.25 16.49
N TYR A 113 -24.36 20.62 17.39
CA TYR A 113 -24.58 21.16 18.74
C TYR A 113 -23.27 21.30 19.52
N PHE A 114 -22.42 20.27 19.50
CA PHE A 114 -21.10 20.28 20.13
C PHE A 114 -20.26 21.50 19.71
N TYR A 115 -20.09 21.73 18.39
CA TYR A 115 -19.30 22.87 17.91
C TYR A 115 -19.98 24.21 18.13
N THR A 116 -21.32 24.26 18.15
CA THR A 116 -22.08 25.47 18.50
C THR A 116 -21.82 25.89 19.95
N LEU A 117 -21.71 24.94 20.88
CA LEU A 117 -21.34 25.24 22.26
C LEU A 117 -19.92 25.78 22.39
N LEU A 118 -18.95 25.21 21.66
CA LEU A 118 -17.57 25.69 21.67
C LEU A 118 -17.45 27.10 21.10
N ASP A 119 -18.17 27.38 20.02
CA ASP A 119 -18.19 28.70 19.37
C ASP A 119 -18.82 29.76 20.28
N ALA A 120 -20.02 29.48 20.82
CA ALA A 120 -20.72 30.40 21.71
C ALA A 120 -19.99 30.65 23.04
N ALA A 121 -19.09 29.74 23.46
CA ALA A 121 -18.29 29.87 24.67
C ALA A 121 -16.99 30.65 24.44
N GLY A 122 -16.69 31.05 23.19
CA GLY A 122 -15.47 31.76 22.84
C GLY A 122 -14.21 30.88 22.93
N CYS A 123 -14.33 29.57 22.72
CA CYS A 123 -13.20 28.64 22.84
C CYS A 123 -12.17 28.76 21.70
N GLU A 124 -12.42 29.54 20.64
CA GLU A 124 -11.58 29.62 19.44
C GLU A 124 -10.06 29.80 19.69
N PRO A 125 -9.61 30.65 20.64
CA PRO A 125 -8.19 30.84 20.92
C PRO A 125 -7.46 29.57 21.38
N TYR A 126 -8.19 28.62 21.97
CA TYR A 126 -7.63 27.40 22.56
C TYR A 126 -7.69 26.20 21.59
N VAL A 127 -8.33 26.35 20.44
CA VAL A 127 -8.49 25.29 19.44
C VAL A 127 -7.19 25.12 18.64
N THR A 128 -6.56 23.96 18.78
CA THR A 128 -5.30 23.62 18.12
C THR A 128 -5.49 23.01 16.72
N THR A 129 -6.69 22.55 16.38
CA THR A 129 -7.01 21.96 15.08
C THR A 129 -7.05 23.01 13.96
N ILE A 130 -6.82 22.57 12.71
CA ILE A 130 -6.85 23.44 11.53
C ILE A 130 -8.23 24.09 11.35
N ILE A 131 -9.30 23.33 11.55
CA ILE A 131 -10.67 23.84 11.43
C ILE A 131 -11.12 24.43 12.77
N LYS A 132 -11.63 25.66 12.72
CA LYS A 132 -12.19 26.38 13.88
C LYS A 132 -13.68 26.08 14.10
N PRO A 133 -14.22 26.28 15.32
CA PRO A 133 -15.62 25.94 15.66
C PRO A 133 -16.67 26.49 14.70
N ASP A 134 -16.69 27.80 14.39
CA ASP A 134 -17.59 28.38 13.39
C ASP A 134 -17.49 27.71 12.01
N SER A 135 -16.28 27.35 11.59
CA SER A 135 -16.06 26.64 10.32
C SER A 135 -16.64 25.22 10.36
N HIS A 136 -16.51 24.52 11.49
CA HIS A 136 -17.19 23.23 11.70
C HIS A 136 -18.72 23.38 11.61
N ILE A 137 -19.30 24.40 12.26
CA ILE A 137 -20.74 24.68 12.21
C ILE A 137 -21.21 24.89 10.77
N LYS A 138 -20.50 25.72 10.00
CA LYS A 138 -20.81 26.01 8.58
C LYS A 138 -20.74 24.75 7.72
N LEU A 139 -19.73 23.90 7.93
CA LEU A 139 -19.59 22.63 7.21
C LEU A 139 -20.73 21.65 7.55
N LEU A 140 -21.00 21.44 8.84
CA LEU A 140 -22.02 20.52 9.32
C LEU A 140 -23.42 20.91 8.85
N LYS A 141 -23.76 22.20 8.88
CA LYS A 141 -25.04 22.71 8.36
C LYS A 141 -25.24 22.35 6.88
N LYS A 142 -24.18 22.49 6.06
CA LYS A 142 -24.25 22.17 4.63
C LYS A 142 -24.25 20.66 4.37
N LEU A 143 -23.35 19.92 5.01
CA LEU A 143 -23.22 18.47 4.83
C LEU A 143 -24.47 17.71 5.29
N ARG A 144 -25.14 18.15 6.36
CA ARG A 144 -26.40 17.54 6.82
C ARG A 144 -27.48 17.53 5.74
N ALA A 145 -27.50 18.52 4.86
CA ALA A 145 -28.46 18.62 3.77
C ALA A 145 -28.11 17.71 2.58
N VAL A 146 -26.82 17.51 2.27
CA VAL A 146 -26.38 16.91 1.00
C VAL A 146 -25.67 15.56 1.14
N ALA A 147 -25.24 15.18 2.35
CA ALA A 147 -24.41 14.01 2.61
C ALA A 147 -24.89 13.25 3.86
N LYS A 148 -26.11 12.72 3.81
CA LYS A 148 -26.68 11.93 4.92
C LYS A 148 -25.78 10.72 5.21
N GLY A 149 -25.45 10.51 6.48
CA GLY A 149 -24.64 9.38 6.93
C GLY A 149 -23.12 9.54 6.75
N VAL A 150 -22.62 10.70 6.29
CA VAL A 150 -21.17 10.94 6.24
C VAL A 150 -20.58 10.92 7.64
N ASN A 151 -19.45 10.24 7.81
CA ASN A 151 -18.71 10.26 9.07
C ASN A 151 -17.87 11.54 9.12
N TYR A 152 -18.44 12.61 9.69
CA TYR A 152 -17.81 13.92 9.77
C TYR A 152 -16.51 13.91 10.56
N ARG A 153 -16.44 13.12 11.65
CA ARG A 153 -15.21 13.00 12.45
C ARG A 153 -14.04 12.47 11.61
N LYS A 154 -14.25 11.42 10.81
CA LYS A 154 -13.22 10.93 9.88
C LYS A 154 -12.93 11.92 8.76
N LEU A 155 -13.95 12.63 8.29
CA LEU A 155 -13.82 13.62 7.21
C LEU A 155 -12.93 14.82 7.58
N THR A 156 -12.89 15.19 8.86
CA THR A 156 -12.11 16.35 9.35
C THR A 156 -10.91 15.95 10.22
N ASP A 157 -10.62 14.65 10.32
CA ASP A 157 -9.47 14.16 11.06
C ASP A 157 -8.21 14.32 10.19
N GLU A 158 -7.22 15.02 10.73
CA GLU A 158 -5.96 15.36 10.05
C GLU A 158 -5.10 14.12 9.76
N SER A 159 -5.42 12.97 10.36
CA SER A 159 -4.75 11.69 10.10
C SER A 159 -5.50 10.78 9.13
N SER A 160 -6.72 11.14 8.72
CA SER A 160 -7.61 10.32 7.89
C SER A 160 -7.80 10.90 6.49
N ASP A 161 -7.87 10.04 5.47
CA ASP A 161 -8.17 10.50 4.10
C ASP A 161 -9.65 10.96 3.97
N PRO A 162 -9.91 12.26 3.72
CA PRO A 162 -11.27 12.75 3.52
C PRO A 162 -11.92 12.19 2.26
N LEU A 163 -11.15 11.88 1.20
CA LEU A 163 -11.67 11.41 -0.07
C LEU A 163 -12.26 10.01 0.05
N ALA A 164 -11.59 9.09 0.76
CA ALA A 164 -12.13 7.78 1.11
C ALA A 164 -13.47 7.89 1.87
N THR A 165 -13.57 8.85 2.80
CA THR A 165 -14.82 9.09 3.55
C THR A 165 -15.93 9.63 2.65
N LEU A 166 -15.63 10.57 1.75
CA LEU A 166 -16.59 11.13 0.81
C LEU A 166 -17.07 10.10 -0.22
N GLN A 167 -16.19 9.21 -0.69
CA GLN A 167 -16.53 8.20 -1.70
C GLN A 167 -17.80 7.40 -1.31
N LEU A 168 -17.97 7.07 -0.03
CA LEU A 168 -19.10 6.30 0.46
C LEU A 168 -20.45 7.00 0.23
N VAL A 169 -20.49 8.33 0.29
CA VAL A 169 -21.72 9.15 0.24
C VAL A 169 -21.91 9.94 -1.05
N LEU A 170 -20.88 10.04 -1.90
CA LEU A 170 -20.94 10.78 -3.15
C LEU A 170 -21.94 10.16 -4.14
N THR A 171 -22.75 11.01 -4.77
CA THR A 171 -23.76 10.69 -5.78
C THR A 171 -23.81 11.83 -6.81
N SER A 172 -24.45 11.57 -7.95
CA SER A 172 -24.72 12.57 -8.99
C SER A 172 -25.47 13.79 -8.48
N GLN A 173 -26.30 13.64 -7.44
CA GLN A 173 -27.10 14.71 -6.85
C GLN A 173 -26.29 15.64 -5.93
N ASN A 174 -25.26 15.13 -5.25
CA ASN A 174 -24.57 15.89 -4.20
C ASN A 174 -23.12 16.27 -4.53
N VAL A 175 -22.49 15.64 -5.54
CA VAL A 175 -21.07 15.84 -5.86
C VAL A 175 -20.71 17.30 -6.08
N LEU A 176 -21.55 18.05 -6.80
CA LEU A 176 -21.33 19.48 -7.06
C LEU A 176 -21.40 20.34 -5.77
N SER A 177 -22.31 19.98 -4.87
CA SER A 177 -22.47 20.69 -3.60
C SER A 177 -21.31 20.39 -2.65
N ILE A 178 -20.84 19.14 -2.63
CA ILE A 178 -19.71 18.69 -1.81
C ILE A 178 -18.38 19.24 -2.34
N SER A 179 -18.18 19.26 -3.67
CA SER A 179 -16.94 19.80 -4.26
C SER A 179 -16.74 21.28 -3.95
N LYS A 180 -17.81 22.06 -3.80
CA LYS A 180 -17.74 23.45 -3.31
C LYS A 180 -17.30 23.58 -1.84
N LEU A 181 -17.31 22.50 -1.07
CA LEU A 181 -16.87 22.45 0.33
C LEU A 181 -15.45 21.91 0.49
N SER A 182 -14.86 21.36 -0.57
CA SER A 182 -13.60 20.61 -0.51
C SER A 182 -12.44 21.44 0.06
N ASN A 183 -12.36 22.73 -0.31
CA ASN A 183 -11.31 23.66 0.15
C ASN A 183 -11.37 23.98 1.65
N ARG A 184 -12.29 23.35 2.40
CA ARG A 184 -12.40 23.45 3.86
C ARG A 184 -12.08 22.11 4.56
N LEU A 185 -11.75 21.08 3.78
CA LEU A 185 -11.44 19.74 4.27
C LEU A 185 -9.92 19.55 4.27
N PRO A 186 -9.32 19.11 5.39
CA PRO A 186 -7.88 18.97 5.52
C PRO A 186 -7.39 17.73 4.76
N LEU A 187 -6.17 17.78 4.22
CA LEU A 187 -5.49 16.62 3.66
C LEU A 187 -4.48 16.04 4.67
N PRO A 188 -4.34 14.70 4.77
CA PRO A 188 -3.35 14.07 5.65
C PRO A 188 -1.92 14.46 5.32
N GLY A 189 -1.09 14.68 6.35
CA GLY A 189 0.36 14.84 6.20
C GLY A 189 0.83 16.12 5.49
N GLY A 190 -0.08 17.03 5.13
CA GLY A 190 0.25 18.23 4.36
C GLY A 190 -0.31 19.51 4.95
N GLY A 191 0.44 20.14 5.86
CA GLY A 191 0.27 21.56 6.27
C GLY A 191 -1.17 22.11 6.25
N ARG A 192 -1.37 23.25 5.56
CA ARG A 192 -2.70 23.88 5.32
C ARG A 192 -3.35 23.42 4.00
N SER A 193 -2.90 22.32 3.41
CA SER A 193 -3.42 21.83 2.14
C SER A 193 -4.83 21.28 2.31
N THR A 194 -5.69 21.52 1.32
CA THR A 194 -7.11 21.13 1.37
C THR A 194 -7.49 20.34 0.13
N VAL A 195 -8.59 19.58 0.24
CA VAL A 195 -9.10 18.78 -0.87
C VAL A 195 -9.52 19.68 -2.03
N SER A 196 -9.08 19.37 -3.25
CA SER A 196 -9.50 20.10 -4.44
C SER A 196 -10.91 19.68 -4.90
N PRO A 197 -11.69 20.57 -5.55
CA PRO A 197 -12.98 20.19 -6.12
C PRO A 197 -12.82 19.09 -7.19
N SER A 198 -11.73 19.12 -7.95
CA SER A 198 -11.38 18.15 -8.97
C SER A 198 -11.19 16.75 -8.38
N ALA A 199 -10.48 16.61 -7.27
CA ALA A 199 -10.27 15.32 -6.60
C ALA A 199 -11.60 14.70 -6.11
N VAL A 200 -12.53 15.53 -5.60
CA VAL A 200 -13.89 15.07 -5.23
C VAL A 200 -14.63 14.51 -6.45
N HIS A 201 -14.53 15.18 -7.60
CA HIS A 201 -15.14 14.70 -8.84
C HIS A 201 -14.47 13.41 -9.33
N ALA A 202 -13.14 13.29 -9.28
CA ALA A 202 -12.42 12.09 -9.69
C ALA A 202 -12.84 10.85 -8.88
N VAL A 203 -12.94 10.99 -7.55
CA VAL A 203 -13.36 9.90 -6.65
C VAL A 203 -14.82 9.50 -6.90
N TRP A 204 -15.70 10.47 -7.16
CA TRP A 204 -17.08 10.18 -7.55
C TRP A 204 -17.14 9.48 -8.90
N LEU A 205 -16.35 9.89 -9.90
CA LEU A 205 -16.33 9.27 -11.22
C LEU A 205 -15.83 7.82 -11.17
N GLN A 206 -14.81 7.53 -10.36
CA GLN A 206 -14.38 6.16 -10.12
C GLN A 206 -15.52 5.31 -9.52
N LYS A 207 -16.24 5.84 -8.52
CA LYS A 207 -17.42 5.15 -7.97
C LYS A 207 -18.52 4.96 -9.01
N LEU A 208 -18.83 6.00 -9.78
CA LEU A 208 -19.85 5.97 -10.83
C LEU A 208 -19.54 4.90 -11.87
N PHE A 209 -18.28 4.80 -12.31
CA PHE A 209 -17.85 3.80 -13.28
C PHE A 209 -18.03 2.37 -12.75
N TRP A 210 -17.55 2.08 -11.54
CA TRP A 210 -17.54 0.72 -11.02
C TRP A 210 -18.85 0.27 -10.39
N LYS A 211 -19.53 1.15 -9.67
CA LYS A 211 -20.70 0.83 -8.84
C LYS A 211 -22.00 1.39 -9.40
N GLY A 212 -21.91 2.28 -10.39
CA GLY A 212 -23.05 3.04 -10.89
C GLY A 212 -23.46 4.18 -9.98
N ASP A 213 -24.62 4.74 -10.28
CA ASP A 213 -25.27 5.80 -9.53
C ASP A 213 -26.79 5.67 -9.72
N PRO A 214 -27.62 5.84 -8.67
CA PRO A 214 -29.06 5.65 -8.77
C PRO A 214 -29.76 6.44 -9.89
N GLN A 215 -29.21 7.58 -10.31
CA GLN A 215 -29.78 8.41 -11.37
C GLN A 215 -29.12 8.21 -12.74
N LEU A 216 -27.79 8.10 -12.77
CA LEU A 216 -27.04 8.06 -14.03
C LEU A 216 -26.84 6.63 -14.56
N LEU A 217 -26.53 5.69 -13.66
CA LEU A 217 -26.18 4.29 -13.98
C LEU A 217 -26.78 3.36 -12.92
N LYS A 218 -28.05 2.99 -13.10
CA LYS A 218 -28.85 2.29 -12.07
C LYS A 218 -28.31 0.94 -11.62
N ARG A 219 -27.47 0.30 -12.44
CA ARG A 219 -26.85 -0.99 -12.15
C ARG A 219 -25.34 -0.92 -12.41
N PRO A 220 -24.53 -1.68 -11.67
CA PRO A 220 -23.12 -1.85 -12.00
C PRO A 220 -22.94 -2.45 -13.40
N PRO A 221 -21.95 -2.02 -14.18
CA PRO A 221 -21.62 -2.62 -15.47
C PRO A 221 -21.15 -4.08 -15.30
N GLN A 222 -21.45 -4.93 -16.28
CA GLN A 222 -21.15 -6.38 -16.24
C GLN A 222 -20.51 -6.91 -17.53
N SER A 223 -20.46 -6.09 -18.59
CA SER A 223 -19.90 -6.44 -19.89
C SER A 223 -19.07 -5.29 -20.44
N ASP A 224 -18.17 -5.56 -21.39
CA ASP A 224 -17.38 -4.52 -22.05
C ASP A 224 -18.25 -3.39 -22.61
N HIS A 225 -19.42 -3.71 -23.17
CA HIS A 225 -20.36 -2.70 -23.65
C HIS A 225 -20.92 -1.84 -22.50
N ASP A 226 -21.31 -2.46 -21.38
CA ASP A 226 -21.78 -1.71 -20.21
C ASP A 226 -20.68 -0.82 -19.63
N TYR A 227 -19.43 -1.29 -19.59
CA TYR A 227 -18.28 -0.52 -19.13
C TYR A 227 -17.96 0.66 -20.06
N LEU A 228 -18.05 0.48 -21.37
CA LEU A 228 -17.90 1.58 -22.33
C LEU A 228 -19.02 2.61 -22.18
N HIS A 229 -20.26 2.18 -21.96
CA HIS A 229 -21.37 3.09 -21.65
C HIS A 229 -21.17 3.83 -20.31
N ALA A 230 -20.66 3.14 -19.29
CA ALA A 230 -20.31 3.75 -18.01
C ALA A 230 -19.22 4.82 -18.20
N TYR A 231 -18.18 4.51 -18.99
CA TYR A 231 -17.16 5.47 -19.38
C TYR A 231 -17.75 6.68 -20.12
N ASP A 232 -18.62 6.49 -21.11
CA ASP A 232 -19.25 7.59 -21.86
C ASP A 232 -20.10 8.49 -20.94
N THR A 233 -20.66 7.92 -19.87
CA THR A 233 -21.36 8.68 -18.83
C THR A 233 -20.39 9.50 -17.99
N CYS A 234 -19.27 8.91 -17.57
CA CYS A 234 -18.20 9.61 -16.85
C CYS A 234 -17.55 10.72 -17.69
N ALA A 235 -17.33 10.47 -18.99
CA ALA A 235 -16.65 11.36 -19.92
C ALA A 235 -17.27 12.77 -19.99
N LYS A 236 -18.59 12.87 -19.73
CA LYS A 236 -19.34 14.13 -19.68
C LYS A 236 -18.90 15.09 -18.56
N TYR A 237 -18.16 14.60 -17.59
CA TYR A 237 -17.70 15.35 -16.42
C TYR A 237 -16.18 15.51 -16.36
N LEU A 238 -15.44 15.10 -17.39
CA LEU A 238 -13.98 15.27 -17.44
C LEU A 238 -13.57 16.75 -17.48
N ASP A 239 -14.46 17.65 -17.91
CA ASP A 239 -14.27 19.11 -17.84
C ASP A 239 -14.25 19.66 -16.41
N ARG A 240 -14.64 18.85 -15.41
CA ARG A 240 -14.55 19.18 -13.99
C ARG A 240 -13.21 18.78 -13.35
N LEU A 241 -12.36 18.09 -14.10
CA LEU A 241 -11.08 17.59 -13.61
C LEU A 241 -9.92 18.43 -14.12
N VAL A 242 -8.93 18.64 -13.25
CA VAL A 242 -7.59 19.04 -13.70
C VAL A 242 -6.89 17.85 -14.37
N PRO A 243 -5.87 18.07 -15.22
CA PRO A 243 -5.22 16.99 -15.97
C PRO A 243 -4.73 15.84 -15.10
N ALA A 244 -4.10 16.12 -13.96
CA ALA A 244 -3.60 15.10 -13.03
C ALA A 244 -4.71 14.17 -12.51
N ASP A 245 -5.82 14.76 -12.03
CA ASP A 245 -6.97 14.00 -11.51
C ASP A 245 -7.69 13.22 -12.62
N ALA A 246 -7.73 13.75 -13.85
CA ALA A 246 -8.27 13.04 -15.00
C ALA A 246 -7.45 11.78 -15.31
N ILE A 247 -6.12 11.87 -15.29
CA ILE A 247 -5.24 10.71 -15.46
C ILE A 247 -5.42 9.71 -14.33
N HIS A 248 -5.41 10.16 -13.07
CA HIS A 248 -5.64 9.27 -11.93
C HIS A 248 -6.97 8.50 -12.04
N PHE A 249 -8.06 9.18 -12.43
CA PHE A 249 -9.34 8.52 -12.71
C PHE A 249 -9.22 7.49 -13.84
N LEU A 250 -8.62 7.85 -14.97
CA LEU A 250 -8.49 6.96 -16.13
C LEU A 250 -7.65 5.73 -15.81
N ASP A 251 -6.54 5.88 -15.09
CA ASP A 251 -5.72 4.76 -14.65
C ASP A 251 -6.47 3.84 -13.70
N SER A 252 -7.29 4.40 -12.79
CA SER A 252 -8.09 3.61 -11.86
C SER A 252 -9.12 2.69 -12.56
N ILE A 253 -9.50 3.01 -13.80
CA ILE A 253 -10.47 2.24 -14.59
C ILE A 253 -9.83 1.44 -15.74
N THR A 254 -8.54 1.63 -16.04
CA THR A 254 -7.85 0.95 -17.15
C THR A 254 -6.62 0.12 -16.72
N PHE A 255 -5.92 0.53 -15.66
CA PHE A 255 -4.69 -0.11 -15.16
C PHE A 255 -4.80 -0.52 -13.68
N SER A 256 -6.01 -0.81 -13.21
CA SER A 256 -6.25 -1.40 -11.88
C SER A 256 -6.45 -2.92 -11.97
N PRO A 257 -6.26 -3.67 -10.86
CA PRO A 257 -6.56 -5.10 -10.83
C PRO A 257 -8.01 -5.42 -11.23
N ASP A 258 -8.97 -4.58 -10.81
CA ASP A 258 -10.37 -4.69 -11.23
C ASP A 258 -10.54 -4.46 -12.73
N ALA A 259 -9.74 -3.55 -13.33
CA ALA A 259 -9.76 -3.32 -14.77
C ALA A 259 -9.22 -4.52 -15.55
N ALA A 260 -8.05 -5.05 -15.16
CA ALA A 260 -7.46 -6.22 -15.80
C ALA A 260 -8.35 -7.47 -15.67
N LYS A 261 -9.11 -7.58 -14.58
CA LYS A 261 -10.02 -8.71 -14.33
C LYS A 261 -11.33 -8.63 -15.12
N ASN A 262 -11.95 -7.45 -15.16
CA ASN A 262 -13.33 -7.32 -15.66
C ASN A 262 -13.43 -6.77 -17.09
N LEU A 263 -12.37 -6.17 -17.64
CA LEU A 263 -12.39 -5.56 -18.96
C LEU A 263 -11.43 -6.24 -19.92
N SER A 264 -11.87 -6.42 -21.16
CA SER A 264 -10.96 -6.81 -22.22
C SER A 264 -9.94 -5.71 -22.52
N VAL A 265 -8.81 -6.11 -23.12
CA VAL A 265 -7.81 -5.16 -23.64
C VAL A 265 -8.44 -4.20 -24.65
N GLN A 266 -9.40 -4.68 -25.47
CA GLN A 266 -10.07 -3.86 -26.49
C GLN A 266 -10.96 -2.79 -25.87
N ALA A 267 -11.73 -3.12 -24.83
CA ALA A 267 -12.55 -2.14 -24.12
C ALA A 267 -11.68 -1.04 -23.48
N ARG A 268 -10.57 -1.43 -22.83
CA ARG A 268 -9.62 -0.48 -22.23
C ARG A 268 -8.98 0.42 -23.28
N LEU A 269 -8.57 -0.14 -24.43
CA LEU A 269 -7.99 0.61 -25.54
C LEU A 269 -8.98 1.65 -26.10
N GLU A 270 -10.25 1.27 -26.23
CA GLU A 270 -11.29 2.16 -26.72
C GLU A 270 -11.59 3.30 -25.73
N MET A 271 -11.58 3.04 -24.42
CA MET A 271 -11.70 4.09 -23.41
C MET A 271 -10.55 5.10 -23.50
N ILE A 272 -9.30 4.63 -23.62
CA ILE A 272 -8.13 5.51 -23.74
C ILE A 272 -8.22 6.37 -25.01
N LYS A 273 -8.68 5.81 -26.15
CA LYS A 273 -8.89 6.57 -27.39
C LYS A 273 -9.94 7.67 -27.21
N ARG A 274 -11.09 7.35 -26.62
CA ARG A 274 -12.15 8.32 -26.34
C ARG A 274 -11.70 9.40 -25.35
N ALA A 275 -10.99 9.02 -24.29
CA ALA A 275 -10.43 9.94 -23.30
C ALA A 275 -9.44 10.92 -23.93
N SER A 276 -8.55 10.41 -24.79
CA SER A 276 -7.59 11.23 -25.51
C SER A 276 -8.28 12.27 -26.41
N LYS A 277 -9.41 11.92 -27.03
CA LYS A 277 -10.21 12.85 -27.82
C LYS A 277 -10.83 13.95 -26.94
N VAL A 278 -11.42 13.58 -25.80
CA VAL A 278 -12.02 14.55 -24.87
C VAL A 278 -10.96 15.49 -24.29
N LEU A 279 -9.84 14.97 -23.82
CA LEU A 279 -8.75 15.79 -23.27
C LEU A 279 -8.15 16.74 -24.32
N ARG A 280 -7.99 16.31 -25.58
CA ARG A 280 -7.58 17.21 -26.68
C ARG A 280 -8.55 18.38 -26.84
N GLN A 281 -9.86 18.11 -26.83
CA GLN A 281 -10.87 19.17 -26.94
C GLN A 281 -10.84 20.12 -25.74
N LEU A 282 -10.57 19.62 -24.54
CA LEU A 282 -10.43 20.46 -23.34
C LEU A 282 -9.17 21.33 -23.41
N ALA A 283 -8.05 20.78 -23.87
CA ALA A 283 -6.80 21.52 -24.08
C ALA A 283 -6.95 22.65 -25.11
N GLU A 284 -7.71 22.41 -26.19
CA GLU A 284 -8.03 23.46 -27.17
C GLU A 284 -8.92 24.56 -26.58
N LYS A 285 -9.90 24.20 -25.75
CA LYS A 285 -10.77 25.16 -25.07
C LYS A 285 -10.01 26.03 -24.08
N SER A 286 -9.08 25.45 -23.31
CA SER A 286 -8.27 26.22 -22.35
C SER A 286 -7.35 27.22 -23.05
N ARG A 287 -6.67 26.80 -24.13
CA ARG A 287 -5.81 27.69 -24.93
C ARG A 287 -6.56 28.87 -25.54
N LYS A 288 -7.78 28.66 -26.05
CA LYS A 288 -8.63 29.75 -26.58
C LYS A 288 -8.98 30.76 -25.49
N LYS A 289 -9.34 30.30 -24.29
CA LYS A 289 -9.68 31.16 -23.15
C LYS A 289 -8.47 31.96 -22.63
N ALA A 290 -7.28 31.39 -22.66
CA ALA A 290 -6.04 32.07 -22.30
C ALA A 290 -5.63 33.15 -23.32
N SER A 291 -5.95 32.95 -24.60
CA SER A 291 -5.67 33.93 -25.66
C SER A 291 -6.58 35.16 -25.60
N ASP A 292 -7.80 35.05 -25.05
CA ASP A 292 -8.77 36.14 -24.93
C ASP A 292 -8.59 36.96 -23.63
N ASN A 293 -7.98 36.39 -22.58
CA ASN A 293 -7.71 37.06 -21.31
C ASN A 293 -6.20 37.38 -21.17
N SER A 294 -5.76 38.48 -21.76
CA SER A 294 -4.40 39.00 -21.57
C SER A 294 -4.23 39.56 -20.16
N GLY A 295 -3.70 38.73 -19.25
CA GLY A 295 -3.15 39.18 -17.98
C GLY A 295 -4.00 38.83 -16.77
N GLU A 296 -3.97 37.57 -16.34
CA GLU A 296 -4.08 37.20 -14.92
C GLU A 296 -3.50 35.78 -14.76
N GLN A 297 -2.53 35.65 -13.86
CA GLN A 297 -1.77 34.42 -13.60
C GLN A 297 -2.69 33.21 -13.44
N GLU A 298 -2.54 32.26 -14.35
CA GLU A 298 -3.08 30.92 -14.23
C GLU A 298 -2.56 30.33 -12.91
N GLY A 299 -3.47 30.12 -11.96
CA GLY A 299 -3.15 29.46 -10.70
C GLY A 299 -2.61 28.07 -11.02
N THR A 300 -1.30 27.91 -10.89
CA THR A 300 -0.62 26.64 -11.09
C THR A 300 -1.24 25.60 -10.17
N ASP A 301 -1.75 24.52 -10.76
CA ASP A 301 -2.21 23.33 -10.06
C ASP A 301 -1.09 22.84 -9.12
N PRO A 302 -1.35 22.46 -7.85
CA PRO A 302 -0.30 21.96 -6.95
C PRO A 302 0.50 20.77 -7.51
N THR A 303 -0.06 20.01 -8.46
CA THR A 303 0.62 18.93 -9.21
C THR A 303 1.34 19.37 -10.48
N GLY A 304 1.04 20.56 -11.02
CA GLY A 304 1.69 21.14 -12.20
C GLY A 304 1.43 20.43 -13.53
N MET A 305 0.62 19.35 -13.57
CA MET A 305 0.43 18.55 -14.78
C MET A 305 -0.36 19.32 -15.85
N THR A 306 0.21 19.43 -17.04
CA THR A 306 -0.42 20.07 -18.19
C THR A 306 -1.29 19.10 -18.99
N PHE A 307 -2.16 19.64 -19.86
CA PHE A 307 -2.92 18.81 -20.79
C PHE A 307 -2.04 18.05 -21.78
N ASP A 308 -0.91 18.62 -22.19
CA ASP A 308 0.00 17.95 -23.14
C ASP A 308 0.70 16.76 -22.47
N GLU A 309 1.11 16.88 -21.21
CA GLU A 309 1.63 15.76 -20.41
C GLU A 309 0.58 14.67 -20.19
N ALA A 310 -0.67 15.05 -19.87
CA ALA A 310 -1.77 14.09 -19.76
C ALA A 310 -2.05 13.37 -21.09
N LEU A 311 -1.96 14.06 -22.22
CA LEU A 311 -2.12 13.43 -23.53
C LEU A 311 -0.96 12.48 -23.86
N ALA A 312 0.28 12.85 -23.52
CA ALA A 312 1.44 11.96 -23.65
C ALA A 312 1.28 10.70 -22.78
N HIS A 313 0.75 10.86 -21.56
CA HIS A 313 0.43 9.75 -20.66
C HIS A 313 -0.57 8.77 -21.28
N LEU A 314 -1.64 9.28 -21.90
CA LEU A 314 -2.63 8.42 -22.59
C LEU A 314 -2.07 7.78 -23.87
N GLN A 315 -1.17 8.45 -24.58
CA GLN A 315 -0.48 7.85 -25.74
C GLN A 315 0.39 6.67 -25.31
N GLN A 316 1.16 6.81 -24.22
CA GLN A 316 1.92 5.70 -23.64
C GLN A 316 1.00 4.56 -23.19
N SER A 317 -0.13 4.90 -22.54
CA SER A 317 -1.15 3.94 -22.12
C SER A 317 -1.68 3.12 -23.30
N GLN A 318 -2.02 3.80 -24.40
CA GLN A 318 -2.50 3.18 -25.62
C GLN A 318 -1.43 2.27 -26.24
N ALA A 319 -0.18 2.76 -26.31
CA ALA A 319 0.94 1.98 -26.84
C ALA A 319 1.17 0.70 -26.02
N HIS A 320 1.12 0.80 -24.69
CA HIS A 320 1.27 -0.36 -23.80
C HIS A 320 0.12 -1.37 -23.96
N LEU A 321 -1.14 -0.93 -24.03
CA LEU A 321 -2.25 -1.88 -24.23
C LEU A 321 -2.11 -2.68 -25.53
N ASN A 322 -1.51 -2.11 -26.57
CA ASN A 322 -1.23 -2.83 -27.82
C ASN A 322 -0.14 -3.91 -27.66
N THR A 323 0.75 -3.80 -26.68
CA THR A 323 1.79 -4.82 -26.44
C THR A 323 1.24 -6.04 -25.71
N LEU A 324 0.05 -5.97 -25.12
CA LEU A 324 -0.59 -7.12 -24.44
C LEU A 324 -0.98 -8.25 -25.39
N SER A 325 -1.10 -7.97 -26.70
CA SER A 325 -1.25 -9.00 -27.74
C SER A 325 0.07 -9.55 -28.27
N HIS A 326 1.22 -9.08 -27.76
CA HIS A 326 2.52 -9.57 -28.19
C HIS A 326 2.72 -11.03 -27.77
N ALA A 327 3.30 -11.85 -28.65
CA ALA A 327 3.43 -13.30 -28.45
C ALA A 327 4.12 -13.66 -27.13
N PHE A 328 5.18 -12.93 -26.75
CA PHE A 328 5.84 -13.10 -25.45
C PHE A 328 4.89 -12.88 -24.27
N ILE A 329 4.11 -11.79 -24.26
CA ILE A 329 3.20 -11.47 -23.14
C ILE A 329 2.05 -12.49 -23.07
N LEU A 330 1.53 -12.93 -24.22
CA LEU A 330 0.56 -14.01 -24.29
C LEU A 330 1.14 -15.32 -23.76
N SER A 331 2.40 -15.64 -24.07
CA SER A 331 3.05 -16.85 -23.54
C SER A 331 3.14 -16.85 -22.01
N LEU A 332 3.38 -15.69 -21.40
CA LEU A 332 3.36 -15.53 -19.93
C LEU A 332 1.94 -15.68 -19.38
N LYS A 333 0.96 -15.09 -20.06
CA LYS A 333 -0.46 -15.08 -19.66
C LYS A 333 -1.08 -16.48 -19.71
N ASP A 334 -0.81 -17.22 -20.78
CA ASP A 334 -1.44 -18.51 -21.07
C ASP A 334 -0.65 -19.68 -20.48
N SER A 335 0.46 -19.39 -19.80
CA SER A 335 1.28 -20.37 -19.10
C SER A 335 0.51 -21.09 -17.99
N GLN A 336 0.84 -22.36 -17.75
CA GLN A 336 0.33 -23.13 -16.61
C GLN A 336 1.06 -22.78 -15.30
N GLN A 337 2.16 -22.04 -15.37
CA GLN A 337 2.92 -21.63 -14.19
C GLN A 337 2.34 -20.33 -13.62
N GLU A 338 1.84 -20.39 -12.38
CA GLU A 338 1.25 -19.24 -11.69
C GLU A 338 2.20 -18.03 -11.65
N GLN A 339 3.51 -18.28 -11.49
CA GLN A 339 4.52 -17.21 -11.48
C GLN A 339 4.60 -16.46 -12.82
N GLN A 340 4.52 -17.17 -13.96
CA GLN A 340 4.51 -16.53 -15.27
C GLN A 340 3.23 -15.71 -15.49
N GLN A 341 2.08 -16.23 -15.06
CA GLN A 341 0.82 -15.48 -15.08
C GLN A 341 0.92 -14.20 -14.23
N ARG A 342 1.58 -14.26 -13.06
CA ARG A 342 1.83 -13.09 -12.21
C ARG A 342 2.70 -12.05 -12.91
N TYR A 343 3.73 -12.43 -13.67
CA TYR A 343 4.49 -11.46 -14.46
C TYR A 343 3.64 -10.81 -15.54
N SER A 344 2.79 -11.58 -16.23
CA SER A 344 1.86 -11.03 -17.22
C SER A 344 0.90 -10.01 -16.58
N GLN A 345 0.35 -10.33 -15.41
CA GLN A 345 -0.51 -9.40 -14.65
C GLN A 345 0.24 -8.13 -14.22
N ARG A 346 1.47 -8.27 -13.69
CA ARG A 346 2.31 -7.12 -13.32
C ARG A 346 2.68 -6.28 -14.53
N TYR A 347 2.92 -6.91 -15.68
CA TYR A 347 3.17 -6.21 -16.94
C TYR A 347 1.94 -5.44 -17.39
N ASP A 348 0.75 -6.04 -17.42
CA ASP A 348 -0.51 -5.38 -17.78
C ASP A 348 -0.77 -4.12 -16.93
N LEU A 349 -0.54 -4.21 -15.62
CA LEU A 349 -0.71 -3.07 -14.70
C LEU A 349 0.48 -2.07 -14.74
N SER A 350 1.53 -2.36 -15.49
CA SER A 350 2.74 -1.53 -15.51
C SER A 350 2.60 -0.27 -16.35
N ARG A 351 1.72 -0.28 -17.37
CA ARG A 351 1.62 0.80 -18.38
C ARG A 351 2.96 1.08 -19.08
N SER A 352 3.90 0.13 -19.06
CA SER A 352 5.31 0.33 -19.44
C SER A 352 5.99 1.49 -18.71
N GLU A 353 5.62 1.75 -17.46
CA GLU A 353 6.33 2.71 -16.62
C GLU A 353 7.71 2.16 -16.25
N ARG A 354 8.76 2.96 -16.45
CA ARG A 354 10.15 2.57 -16.19
C ARG A 354 10.34 1.89 -14.83
N SER A 355 9.82 2.47 -13.76
CA SER A 355 9.96 1.93 -12.39
C SER A 355 9.31 0.56 -12.25
N LYS A 356 8.09 0.39 -12.76
CA LYS A 356 7.35 -0.87 -12.71
C LYS A 356 7.96 -1.96 -13.60
N ILE A 357 8.45 -1.58 -14.79
CA ILE A 357 9.16 -2.50 -15.69
C ILE A 357 10.50 -2.91 -15.10
N CYS A 358 11.27 -1.99 -14.52
CA CYS A 358 12.51 -2.30 -13.83
C CYS A 358 12.25 -3.29 -12.69
N GLU A 359 11.26 -3.01 -11.84
CA GLU A 359 10.90 -3.88 -10.72
C GLU A 359 10.47 -5.28 -11.19
N LEU A 360 9.69 -5.36 -12.28
CA LEU A 360 9.29 -6.64 -12.87
C LEU A 360 10.51 -7.40 -13.44
N ALA A 361 11.39 -6.72 -14.17
CA ALA A 361 12.59 -7.32 -14.76
C ALA A 361 13.56 -7.81 -13.67
N VAL A 362 13.74 -7.05 -12.58
CA VAL A 362 14.54 -7.45 -11.41
C VAL A 362 13.88 -8.62 -10.69
N THR A 363 12.55 -8.65 -10.58
CA THR A 363 11.84 -9.81 -10.04
C THR A 363 12.11 -11.06 -10.90
N MET A 364 12.02 -10.95 -12.22
CA MET A 364 12.34 -12.08 -13.11
C MET A 364 13.80 -12.53 -12.96
N ALA A 365 14.75 -11.61 -12.85
CA ALA A 365 16.16 -11.93 -12.63
C ALA A 365 16.40 -12.64 -11.29
N THR A 366 15.80 -12.15 -10.21
CA THR A 366 15.89 -12.75 -8.87
C THR A 366 15.19 -14.10 -8.76
N ASP A 367 14.13 -14.32 -9.55
CA ASP A 367 13.48 -15.62 -9.71
C ASP A 367 14.30 -16.59 -10.60
N GLY A 368 15.44 -16.16 -11.14
CA GLY A 368 16.34 -17.00 -11.95
C GLY A 368 15.87 -17.20 -13.39
N HIS A 369 15.06 -16.28 -13.94
CA HIS A 369 14.64 -16.40 -15.34
C HIS A 369 15.81 -16.20 -16.32
N PRO A 370 15.76 -16.84 -17.52
CA PRO A 370 16.76 -16.65 -18.55
C PRO A 370 16.87 -15.20 -19.01
N LEU A 371 18.10 -14.75 -19.33
CA LEU A 371 18.38 -13.39 -19.78
C LEU A 371 17.56 -13.00 -21.02
N GLU A 372 17.37 -13.94 -21.95
CA GLU A 372 16.56 -13.73 -23.16
C GLU A 372 15.10 -13.37 -22.86
N GLN A 373 14.49 -13.93 -21.80
CA GLN A 373 13.12 -13.54 -21.42
C GLN A 373 13.06 -12.13 -20.84
N ILE A 374 14.08 -11.72 -20.08
CA ILE A 374 14.20 -10.37 -19.53
C ILE A 374 14.46 -9.37 -20.65
N LYS A 375 15.34 -9.70 -21.59
CA LYS A 375 15.61 -8.93 -22.81
C LYS A 375 14.35 -8.75 -23.65
N GLU A 376 13.56 -9.81 -23.80
CA GLU A 376 12.29 -9.76 -24.51
C GLU A 376 11.26 -8.89 -23.80
N LEU A 377 11.15 -8.98 -22.47
CA LEU A 377 10.30 -8.06 -21.68
C LEU A 377 10.66 -6.59 -21.93
N LEU A 378 11.96 -6.26 -21.86
CA LEU A 378 12.45 -4.90 -22.07
C LEU A 378 12.22 -4.43 -23.52
N ARG A 379 12.32 -5.34 -24.50
CA ARG A 379 12.06 -5.05 -25.93
C ARG A 379 10.59 -4.79 -26.22
N VAL A 380 9.69 -5.50 -25.53
CA VAL A 380 8.24 -5.40 -25.74
C VAL A 380 7.65 -4.19 -25.01
N ALA A 381 8.22 -3.78 -23.87
CA ALA A 381 7.84 -2.55 -23.18
C ALA A 381 8.07 -1.30 -24.06
N VAL A 382 7.19 -0.32 -23.92
CA VAL A 382 7.17 0.90 -24.74
C VAL A 382 7.48 2.15 -23.92
N GLY A 383 8.06 3.16 -24.57
CA GLY A 383 8.43 4.42 -23.94
C GLY A 383 9.91 4.50 -23.56
N PRO A 384 10.36 5.63 -22.99
CA PRO A 384 11.75 5.84 -22.60
C PRO A 384 12.05 5.04 -21.31
N LEU A 385 12.51 3.80 -21.46
CA LEU A 385 12.87 2.95 -20.34
C LEU A 385 14.28 3.26 -19.83
N ASP A 386 15.23 3.49 -20.73
CA ASP A 386 16.65 3.60 -20.43
C ASP A 386 17.14 2.44 -19.53
N LEU A 387 16.64 1.24 -19.81
CA LEU A 387 16.98 -0.01 -19.10
C LEU A 387 17.72 -0.95 -20.03
N SER A 388 18.74 -1.60 -19.49
CA SER A 388 19.46 -2.70 -20.14
C SER A 388 19.35 -3.96 -19.27
N VAL A 389 19.56 -5.12 -19.87
CA VAL A 389 19.66 -6.38 -19.11
C VAL A 389 20.78 -6.28 -18.07
N LYS A 390 21.90 -5.65 -18.43
CA LYS A 390 23.02 -5.39 -17.51
C LYS A 390 22.61 -4.60 -16.27
N THR A 391 21.87 -3.49 -16.44
CA THR A 391 21.40 -2.66 -15.31
C THR A 391 20.39 -3.41 -14.44
N VAL A 392 19.56 -4.27 -15.03
CA VAL A 392 18.60 -5.11 -14.29
C VAL A 392 19.33 -6.13 -13.41
N PHE A 393 20.31 -6.84 -13.98
CA PHE A 393 21.09 -7.83 -13.22
C PHE A 393 21.97 -7.16 -12.16
N GLN A 394 22.53 -5.99 -12.43
CA GLN A 394 23.25 -5.20 -11.44
C GLN A 394 22.37 -4.85 -10.24
N GLU A 395 21.15 -4.36 -10.48
CA GLU A 395 20.17 -4.05 -9.42
C GLU A 395 19.77 -5.31 -8.63
N ALA A 396 19.55 -6.44 -9.30
CA ALA A 396 19.28 -7.72 -8.64
C ALA A 396 20.42 -8.16 -7.70
N VAL A 397 21.66 -8.06 -8.17
CA VAL A 397 22.86 -8.37 -7.36
C VAL A 397 23.01 -7.38 -6.20
N GLN A 398 22.73 -6.09 -6.41
CA GLN A 398 22.77 -5.10 -5.34
C GLN A 398 21.77 -5.41 -4.22
N ARG A 399 20.55 -5.85 -4.56
CA ARG A 399 19.56 -6.28 -3.56
C ARG A 399 20.02 -7.51 -2.78
N VAL A 400 20.64 -8.48 -3.45
CA VAL A 400 21.26 -9.64 -2.79
C VAL A 400 22.36 -9.19 -1.83
N VAL A 401 23.28 -8.33 -2.27
CA VAL A 401 24.39 -7.83 -1.45
C VAL A 401 23.87 -7.07 -0.24
N ALA A 402 22.86 -6.21 -0.40
CA ALA A 402 22.24 -5.49 0.71
C ALA A 402 21.63 -6.47 1.72
N ALA A 403 20.93 -7.51 1.27
CA ALA A 403 20.36 -8.54 2.13
C ALA A 403 21.44 -9.33 2.90
N LEU A 404 22.52 -9.74 2.21
CA LEU A 404 23.66 -10.41 2.85
C LEU A 404 24.44 -9.51 3.82
N SER A 405 24.35 -8.19 3.64
CA SER A 405 24.97 -7.19 4.52
C SER A 405 24.10 -6.82 5.73
N GLY A 406 22.89 -7.38 5.84
CA GLY A 406 22.00 -7.22 6.99
C GLY A 406 20.73 -6.40 6.74
N ASP A 407 20.48 -5.92 5.52
CA ASP A 407 19.22 -5.26 5.18
C ASP A 407 18.10 -6.28 4.95
N GLN A 408 17.28 -6.50 5.96
CA GLN A 408 16.15 -7.43 5.91
C GLN A 408 15.06 -7.02 4.90
N ASN A 409 15.06 -5.77 4.45
CA ASN A 409 14.06 -5.25 3.50
C ASN A 409 14.52 -5.31 2.03
N ALA A 410 15.79 -5.60 1.76
CA ALA A 410 16.32 -5.63 0.40
C ALA A 410 15.73 -6.77 -0.45
N LEU A 411 15.35 -7.89 0.17
CA LEU A 411 14.79 -9.07 -0.46
C LEU A 411 13.60 -9.63 0.34
N THR A 412 12.60 -8.80 0.62
CA THR A 412 11.43 -9.17 1.45
C THR A 412 10.70 -10.44 1.03
N ASN A 413 10.68 -10.76 -0.27
CA ASN A 413 10.03 -11.97 -0.81
C ASN A 413 10.97 -13.19 -0.90
N TYR A 414 12.27 -13.04 -0.61
CA TYR A 414 13.28 -14.08 -0.77
C TYR A 414 14.05 -14.30 0.53
N PRO A 415 13.63 -15.26 1.37
CA PRO A 415 14.25 -15.49 2.67
C PRO A 415 15.67 -16.07 2.59
N GLN A 416 16.14 -16.46 1.39
CA GLN A 416 17.44 -17.08 1.17
C GLN A 416 18.23 -16.33 0.08
N PRO A 417 18.92 -15.23 0.42
CA PRO A 417 19.66 -14.40 -0.54
C PRO A 417 20.71 -15.16 -1.35
N LEU A 418 21.37 -16.16 -0.75
CA LEU A 418 22.37 -16.98 -1.45
C LEU A 418 21.74 -17.86 -2.55
N ARG A 419 20.52 -18.36 -2.37
CA ARG A 419 19.82 -19.11 -3.42
C ARG A 419 19.39 -18.22 -4.58
N VAL A 420 19.00 -16.98 -4.27
CA VAL A 420 18.73 -15.97 -5.31
C VAL A 420 19.99 -15.70 -6.11
N LEU A 421 21.13 -15.51 -5.43
CA LEU A 421 22.41 -15.31 -6.11
C LEU A 421 22.78 -16.48 -7.02
N GLU A 422 22.64 -17.71 -6.53
CA GLU A 422 22.91 -18.92 -7.30
C GLU A 422 22.06 -18.95 -8.58
N GLY A 423 20.75 -18.68 -8.48
CA GLY A 423 19.88 -18.58 -9.66
C GLY A 423 20.32 -17.50 -10.66
N VAL A 424 20.68 -16.31 -10.17
CA VAL A 424 21.19 -15.20 -11.00
C VAL A 424 22.49 -15.61 -11.72
N VAL A 425 23.43 -16.20 -10.99
CA VAL A 425 24.73 -16.67 -11.49
C VAL A 425 24.53 -17.76 -12.55
N THR A 426 23.68 -18.75 -12.29
CA THR A 426 23.35 -19.82 -13.23
C THR A 426 22.71 -19.28 -14.51
N SER A 427 21.80 -18.30 -14.41
CA SER A 427 21.21 -17.66 -15.58
C SER A 427 22.24 -16.96 -16.45
N VAL A 428 23.18 -16.21 -15.86
CA VAL A 428 24.28 -15.56 -16.60
C VAL A 428 25.22 -16.62 -17.20
N HIS A 429 25.56 -17.66 -16.45
CA HIS A 429 26.39 -18.77 -16.95
C HIS A 429 25.79 -19.40 -18.21
N ASN A 430 24.51 -19.76 -18.17
CA ASN A 430 23.82 -20.36 -19.31
C ASN A 430 23.81 -19.42 -20.53
N ASN A 431 23.64 -18.11 -20.31
CA ASN A 431 23.66 -17.12 -21.38
C ASN A 431 25.06 -17.03 -22.05
N VAL A 432 26.12 -16.98 -21.24
CA VAL A 432 27.50 -16.95 -21.74
C VAL A 432 27.83 -18.23 -22.51
N GLN A 433 27.39 -19.40 -22.04
CA GLN A 433 27.55 -20.67 -22.76
C GLN A 433 26.82 -20.69 -24.11
N SER A 434 25.71 -19.96 -24.24
CA SER A 434 24.99 -19.80 -25.50
C SER A 434 25.64 -18.79 -26.48
N GLY A 435 26.71 -18.10 -26.05
CA GLY A 435 27.45 -17.14 -26.86
C GLY A 435 26.97 -15.70 -26.79
N ASP A 436 25.97 -15.39 -25.94
CA ASP A 436 25.52 -14.01 -25.71
C ASP A 436 26.36 -13.34 -24.62
N SER A 437 26.92 -12.17 -24.94
CA SER A 437 27.82 -11.40 -24.07
C SER A 437 27.16 -10.14 -23.48
N THR A 438 25.83 -10.10 -23.38
CA THR A 438 25.09 -8.94 -22.85
C THR A 438 25.39 -8.70 -21.37
N VAL A 439 25.54 -9.79 -20.60
CA VAL A 439 26.05 -9.80 -19.22
C VAL A 439 27.07 -10.92 -19.12
N THR A 440 28.26 -10.59 -18.62
CA THR A 440 29.40 -11.51 -18.56
C THR A 440 29.71 -11.94 -17.12
N SER A 441 30.54 -12.97 -16.97
CA SER A 441 31.10 -13.36 -15.67
C SER A 441 31.89 -12.21 -15.03
N ASP A 442 32.60 -11.42 -15.84
CA ASP A 442 33.39 -10.28 -15.36
C ASP A 442 32.50 -9.18 -14.79
N ASP A 443 31.30 -8.98 -15.34
CA ASP A 443 30.32 -8.04 -14.81
C ASP A 443 29.84 -8.47 -13.41
N LEU A 444 29.46 -9.75 -13.24
CA LEU A 444 29.05 -10.28 -11.93
C LEU A 444 30.18 -10.15 -10.90
N LEU A 445 31.42 -10.49 -11.29
CA LEU A 445 32.58 -10.35 -10.43
C LEU A 445 32.80 -8.88 -10.05
N ALA A 446 32.70 -7.95 -11.00
CA ALA A 446 32.85 -6.53 -10.73
C ALA A 446 31.83 -6.00 -9.71
N TRP A 447 30.59 -6.50 -9.75
CA TRP A 447 29.53 -6.10 -8.80
C TRP A 447 29.68 -6.75 -7.42
N LEU A 448 30.21 -7.97 -7.33
CA LEU A 448 30.33 -8.73 -6.07
C LEU A 448 31.67 -8.49 -5.35
N ARG A 449 32.73 -8.09 -6.06
CA ARG A 449 34.06 -7.83 -5.48
C ARG A 449 34.05 -6.83 -4.32
N PRO A 450 33.33 -5.69 -4.37
CA PRO A 450 33.28 -4.76 -3.24
C PRO A 450 32.75 -5.43 -1.96
N PHE A 451 31.69 -6.24 -2.07
CA PHE A 451 31.15 -7.01 -0.95
C PHE A 451 32.12 -8.07 -0.45
N CYS A 452 32.72 -8.84 -1.37
CA CYS A 452 33.65 -9.90 -1.00
C CYS A 452 34.90 -9.34 -0.32
N GLY A 453 35.41 -8.19 -0.76
CA GLY A 453 36.60 -7.54 -0.22
C GLY A 453 36.40 -6.76 1.08
N ASP A 454 35.15 -6.53 1.51
CA ASP A 454 34.86 -5.73 2.70
C ASP A 454 35.16 -6.50 3.99
N ALA A 455 36.24 -6.13 4.65
CA ALA A 455 36.67 -6.74 5.91
C ALA A 455 35.72 -6.47 7.09
N SER A 456 34.84 -5.46 6.99
CA SER A 456 33.86 -5.13 8.04
C SER A 456 32.65 -6.07 8.07
N LEU A 457 32.41 -6.82 6.98
CA LEU A 457 31.26 -7.71 6.85
C LEU A 457 31.56 -9.14 7.36
N PRO A 458 30.53 -9.92 7.73
CA PRO A 458 30.70 -11.31 8.15
C PRO A 458 31.47 -12.14 7.12
N VAL A 459 32.39 -12.99 7.57
CA VAL A 459 33.26 -13.80 6.70
C VAL A 459 32.45 -14.87 5.95
N ARG A 460 31.47 -15.49 6.62
CA ARG A 460 30.76 -16.65 6.08
C ARG A 460 29.99 -16.36 4.78
N PRO A 461 29.12 -15.32 4.69
CA PRO A 461 28.46 -14.95 3.44
C PRO A 461 29.44 -14.65 2.30
N ARG A 462 30.60 -14.06 2.60
CA ARG A 462 31.62 -13.74 1.59
C ARG A 462 32.27 -15.01 1.01
N ILE A 463 32.54 -16.01 1.84
CA ILE A 463 32.99 -17.34 1.38
C ILE A 463 31.92 -17.98 0.50
N ASP A 464 30.67 -18.02 0.96
CA ASP A 464 29.59 -18.70 0.25
C ASP A 464 29.34 -18.05 -1.14
N VAL A 465 29.43 -16.71 -1.26
CA VAL A 465 29.35 -16.01 -2.55
C VAL A 465 30.49 -16.39 -3.48
N LEU A 466 31.74 -16.37 -3.00
CA LEU A 466 32.90 -16.75 -3.81
C LEU A 466 32.84 -18.22 -4.24
N GLN A 467 32.25 -19.11 -3.42
CA GLN A 467 32.04 -20.52 -3.77
C GLN A 467 30.98 -20.71 -4.87
N ILE A 468 29.89 -19.94 -4.82
CA ILE A 468 28.87 -19.94 -5.89
C ILE A 468 29.52 -19.52 -7.22
N LEU A 469 30.36 -18.49 -7.19
CA LEU A 469 31.08 -18.01 -8.37
C LEU A 469 32.11 -19.04 -8.88
N GLU A 470 32.93 -19.62 -7.98
CA GLU A 470 33.91 -20.68 -8.30
C GLU A 470 33.26 -21.89 -8.99
N SER A 471 32.02 -22.23 -8.60
CA SER A 471 31.30 -23.38 -9.15
C SER A 471 30.74 -23.14 -10.55
N ASN A 472 30.57 -21.88 -10.97
CA ASN A 472 29.97 -21.52 -12.26
C ASN A 472 30.95 -20.82 -13.21
N PHE A 473 32.04 -20.22 -12.72
CA PHE A 473 32.97 -19.42 -13.51
C PHE A 473 34.42 -19.66 -13.10
N SER A 474 35.33 -19.43 -14.04
CA SER A 474 36.76 -19.37 -13.74
C SER A 474 37.08 -18.06 -13.01
N LEU A 475 37.45 -18.16 -11.73
CA LEU A 475 37.90 -17.01 -10.94
C LEU A 475 39.28 -16.53 -11.40
N ILE A 476 39.51 -15.22 -11.36
CA ILE A 476 40.86 -14.66 -11.56
C ILE A 476 41.72 -14.86 -10.30
N ASP A 477 43.04 -14.81 -10.45
CA ASP A 477 44.00 -15.08 -9.37
C ASP A 477 43.75 -14.28 -8.08
N SER A 478 43.32 -13.01 -8.19
CA SER A 478 43.00 -12.19 -7.02
C SER A 478 41.81 -12.75 -6.24
N ASP A 479 40.78 -13.23 -6.94
CA ASP A 479 39.55 -13.74 -6.35
C ASP A 479 39.79 -15.13 -5.73
N VAL A 480 40.64 -15.96 -6.37
CA VAL A 480 41.11 -17.24 -5.81
C VAL A 480 41.91 -17.03 -4.52
N ARG A 481 42.85 -16.07 -4.51
CA ARG A 481 43.63 -15.73 -3.31
C ARG A 481 42.72 -15.22 -2.18
N LEU A 482 41.71 -14.41 -2.51
CA LEU A 482 40.74 -13.89 -1.57
C LEU A 482 39.91 -15.02 -0.93
N LEU A 483 39.43 -15.96 -1.75
CA LEU A 483 38.70 -17.13 -1.29
C LEU A 483 39.55 -18.02 -0.36
N LEU A 484 40.81 -18.28 -0.73
CA LEU A 484 41.75 -19.04 0.11
C LEU A 484 42.03 -18.35 1.46
N LEU A 485 42.20 -17.02 1.44
CA LEU A 485 42.39 -16.22 2.65
C LEU A 485 41.20 -16.39 3.60
N TYR A 486 39.97 -16.21 3.13
CA TYR A 486 38.78 -16.30 3.97
C TYR A 486 38.51 -17.73 4.46
N ARG A 487 38.71 -18.75 3.63
CA ARG A 487 38.64 -20.16 4.07
C ARG A 487 39.63 -20.43 5.21
N THR A 488 40.86 -19.90 5.10
CA THR A 488 41.88 -20.04 6.14
C THR A 488 41.47 -19.32 7.44
N GLN A 489 40.99 -18.08 7.34
CA GLN A 489 40.50 -17.31 8.49
C GLN A 489 39.32 -17.99 9.21
N ALA A 490 38.39 -18.57 8.46
CA ALA A 490 37.26 -19.30 9.04
C ALA A 490 37.74 -20.53 9.81
N VAL A 491 38.67 -21.32 9.25
CA VAL A 491 39.25 -22.49 9.94
C VAL A 491 40.03 -22.11 11.19
N LEU A 492 40.74 -20.98 11.18
CA LEU A 492 41.46 -20.50 12.36
C LEU A 492 40.53 -20.04 13.47
N LYS A 493 39.43 -19.34 13.13
CA LYS A 493 38.42 -18.90 14.11
C LYS A 493 37.62 -20.06 14.71
N ASP A 494 37.33 -21.11 13.95
CA ASP A 494 36.69 -22.33 14.48
C ASP A 494 37.62 -23.13 15.43
N ARG A 495 38.91 -22.78 15.52
CA ARG A 495 39.92 -23.44 16.34
C ARG A 495 40.39 -22.62 17.54
N GLU A 496 39.90 -21.39 17.72
CA GLU A 496 40.16 -20.62 18.96
C GLU A 496 39.27 -21.19 20.07
N PRO A 497 39.83 -21.73 21.18
CA PRO A 497 39.04 -22.12 22.34
C PRO A 497 38.41 -20.87 22.98
N GLU A 498 37.13 -20.96 23.35
CA GLU A 498 36.47 -19.92 24.18
C GLU A 498 37.17 -19.85 25.54
N ASP A 499 37.91 -18.77 25.78
CA ASP A 499 38.49 -18.42 27.10
C ASP A 499 37.44 -17.77 28.02
#